data_AF-A0A4P5PGY9-F1
#
_entry.id   AF-A0A4P5PGY9-F1
#
_cell.length_a   1.000
_cell.length_b   1.000
_cell.length_c   1.000
_cell.angle_alpha   90.00
_cell.angle_beta   90.00
_cell.angle_gamma   90.00
#
_symmetry.space_group_name_H-M   'P 1'
#
loop_
_entity.id
_entity.type
_entity.pdbx_description
1 polymer ?
#
loop_
_entity_poly.entity_id
_entity_poly.type
_entity_poly.pdbx_seq_one_letter_code
_entity_poly.pdbx_strand_id
1 'polypeptide(L)'
;MSSILFLTKNVLGEQEWQERLYRLNQEVFFSSNLVHKILFEEDDLSILKCFSIVILSHTITNDEAQRLVAALKNKRVAVLRVCDSEGSEGELRRYQTKGYKGILCLKGTLSELRERLSQLNLEQQQTKVIHFQTREKQRTQEIDYHLRFEKGLSILSPMERQLLKVLLKQGQKTTTREALCQLLWSECSSKNSQLASLSNMVSNIRTKFLRAGILETMVNTDWGAGYSLSEDFYKEYQNNEKLQRLIALHA
;
A
#
# COMPACT_ATOMS: atom_id res chain seq x y z
N MET A 1 9.72 22.84 3.07
CA MET A 1 10.13 23.20 1.69
C MET A 1 9.54 22.17 0.75
N SER A 2 9.12 22.58 -0.43
CA SER A 2 8.44 21.70 -1.39
C SER A 2 9.26 21.58 -2.66
N SER A 3 9.50 20.36 -3.09
CA SER A 3 10.12 20.04 -4.36
C SER A 3 9.08 20.16 -5.47
N ILE A 4 9.35 21.03 -6.43
CA ILE A 4 8.47 21.37 -7.54
C ILE A 4 9.11 20.90 -8.85
N LEU A 5 8.37 20.13 -9.65
CA LEU A 5 8.74 19.81 -11.02
C LEU A 5 7.92 20.69 -11.97
N PHE A 6 8.59 21.50 -12.77
CA PHE A 6 7.99 22.33 -13.80
C PHE A 6 8.19 21.66 -15.17
N LEU A 7 7.10 21.19 -15.75
CA LEU A 7 7.07 20.55 -17.06
C LEU A 7 6.78 21.61 -18.13
N THR A 8 7.68 21.75 -19.09
CA THR A 8 7.60 22.75 -20.17
C THR A 8 8.21 22.21 -21.45
N LYS A 9 7.76 22.68 -22.61
CA LYS A 9 8.43 22.38 -23.89
C LYS A 9 9.63 23.28 -24.16
N ASN A 10 9.74 24.40 -23.47
CA ASN A 10 10.82 25.36 -23.65
C ASN A 10 11.34 25.84 -22.29
N VAL A 11 12.44 25.24 -21.82
CA VAL A 11 13.04 25.61 -20.52
C VAL A 11 13.57 27.05 -20.54
N LEU A 12 14.18 27.48 -21.65
CA LEU A 12 14.74 28.83 -21.78
C LEU A 12 13.67 29.92 -21.81
N GLY A 13 12.47 29.59 -22.29
CA GLY A 13 11.33 30.51 -22.31
C GLY A 13 10.70 30.77 -20.94
N GLU A 14 11.09 30.03 -19.90
CA GLU A 14 10.45 30.05 -18.57
C GLU A 14 11.32 30.72 -17.50
N GLN A 15 12.29 31.55 -17.89
CA GLN A 15 13.20 32.24 -16.96
C GLN A 15 12.46 33.05 -15.89
N GLU A 16 11.38 33.73 -16.26
CA GLU A 16 10.56 34.48 -15.31
C GLU A 16 9.98 33.57 -14.21
N TRP A 17 9.46 32.39 -14.59
CA TRP A 17 8.94 31.42 -13.63
C TRP A 17 10.02 30.85 -12.73
N GLN A 18 11.20 30.59 -13.29
CA GLN A 18 12.36 30.11 -12.55
C GLN A 18 12.76 31.13 -11.47
N GLU A 19 12.88 32.42 -11.83
CA GLU A 19 13.19 33.48 -10.87
C GLU A 19 12.11 33.64 -9.81
N ARG A 20 10.83 33.66 -10.20
CA ARG A 20 9.71 33.82 -9.27
C ARG A 20 9.66 32.72 -8.23
N LEU A 21 9.84 31.46 -8.63
CA LEU A 21 9.82 30.34 -7.69
C LEU A 21 11.08 30.30 -6.81
N TYR A 22 12.25 30.66 -7.33
CA TYR A 22 13.47 30.76 -6.51
C TYR A 22 13.40 31.89 -5.48
N ARG A 23 12.77 33.03 -5.80
CA ARG A 23 12.50 34.10 -4.81
C ARG A 23 11.62 33.62 -3.66
N LEU A 24 10.77 32.62 -3.90
CA LEU A 24 9.96 31.96 -2.87
C LEU A 24 10.70 30.84 -2.12
N ASN A 25 12.02 30.73 -2.33
CA ASN A 25 12.88 29.69 -1.76
C ASN A 25 12.33 28.27 -1.98
N GLN A 26 11.75 28.04 -3.17
CA GLN A 26 11.29 26.72 -3.60
C GLN A 26 12.39 25.98 -4.35
N GLU A 27 12.45 24.67 -4.16
CA GLU A 27 13.34 23.81 -4.94
C GLU A 27 12.63 23.40 -6.22
N VAL A 28 13.07 23.97 -7.36
CA VAL A 28 12.39 23.78 -8.65
C VAL A 28 13.30 23.12 -9.67
N PHE A 29 12.73 22.16 -10.38
CA PHE A 29 13.36 21.48 -11.51
C PHE A 29 12.53 21.70 -12.76
N PHE A 30 13.15 22.18 -13.83
CA PHE A 30 12.50 22.35 -15.12
C PHE A 30 12.88 21.18 -16.04
N SER A 31 11.92 20.58 -16.72
CA SER A 31 12.21 19.49 -17.66
C SER A 31 11.27 19.48 -18.85
N SER A 32 11.87 19.50 -20.05
CA SER A 32 11.19 19.19 -21.31
C SER A 32 11.26 17.71 -21.66
N ASN A 33 12.36 17.04 -21.34
CA ASN A 33 12.52 15.62 -21.64
C ASN A 33 11.51 14.75 -20.86
N LEU A 34 11.20 15.10 -19.60
CA LEU A 34 10.19 14.37 -18.82
C LEU A 34 8.78 14.49 -19.42
N VAL A 35 8.46 15.58 -20.14
CA VAL A 35 7.18 15.67 -20.86
C VAL A 35 7.07 14.54 -21.89
N HIS A 36 8.11 14.36 -22.70
CA HIS A 36 8.16 13.29 -23.70
C HIS A 36 8.12 11.91 -23.04
N LYS A 37 8.99 11.65 -22.06
CA LYS A 37 9.05 10.34 -21.38
C LYS A 37 7.73 9.92 -20.74
N ILE A 38 6.99 10.87 -20.15
CA ILE A 38 5.68 10.57 -19.55
C ILE A 38 4.62 10.34 -20.63
N LEU A 39 4.64 11.10 -21.72
CA LEU A 39 3.66 10.95 -22.81
C LEU A 39 3.85 9.68 -23.65
N PHE A 40 5.07 9.16 -23.72
CA PHE A 40 5.42 7.95 -24.46
C PHE A 40 5.59 6.71 -23.56
N GLU A 41 5.12 6.78 -22.31
CA GLU A 41 5.05 5.65 -21.37
C GLU A 41 6.38 4.89 -21.16
N GLU A 42 7.50 5.60 -20.97
CA GLU A 42 8.75 4.94 -20.57
C GLU A 42 8.66 4.41 -19.12
N ASP A 43 9.14 3.18 -18.90
CA ASP A 43 8.81 2.34 -17.73
C ASP A 43 9.30 2.86 -16.37
N ASP A 44 10.38 3.64 -16.30
CA ASP A 44 10.90 4.14 -15.01
C ASP A 44 10.65 5.63 -14.79
N LEU A 45 9.45 5.92 -14.29
CA LEU A 45 9.05 7.24 -13.83
C LEU A 45 9.10 7.34 -12.28
N SER A 46 10.03 6.63 -11.64
CA SER A 46 10.20 6.64 -10.17
C SER A 46 10.63 8.00 -9.63
N ILE A 47 11.37 8.78 -10.43
CA ILE A 47 11.81 10.14 -10.09
C ILE A 47 10.65 11.09 -9.76
N LEU A 48 9.45 10.82 -10.30
CA LEU A 48 8.26 11.64 -10.03
C LEU A 48 7.82 11.58 -8.55
N LYS A 49 8.23 10.55 -7.81
CA LYS A 49 7.96 10.42 -6.37
C LYS A 49 8.76 11.43 -5.53
N CYS A 50 9.84 11.99 -6.09
CA CYS A 50 10.65 13.00 -5.40
C CYS A 50 9.96 14.37 -5.37
N PHE A 51 8.94 14.59 -6.20
CA PHE A 51 8.26 15.89 -6.33
C PHE A 51 6.93 15.89 -5.60
N SER A 52 6.71 16.94 -4.82
CA SER A 52 5.43 17.19 -4.14
C SER A 52 4.41 17.86 -5.04
N ILE A 53 4.87 18.73 -5.95
CA ILE A 53 4.04 19.52 -6.85
C ILE A 53 4.61 19.38 -8.26
N VAL A 54 3.73 19.16 -9.24
CA VAL A 54 4.04 19.23 -10.68
C VAL A 54 3.28 20.39 -11.28
N ILE A 55 3.99 21.31 -11.94
CA ILE A 55 3.42 22.45 -12.64
C ILE A 55 3.52 22.19 -14.14
N LEU A 56 2.41 22.28 -14.85
CA LEU A 56 2.36 22.15 -16.31
C LEU A 56 2.33 23.55 -16.95
N SER A 57 3.38 23.88 -17.71
CA SER A 57 3.48 25.13 -18.46
C SER A 57 2.37 25.30 -19.50
N HIS A 58 2.02 26.55 -19.79
CA HIS A 58 1.18 26.96 -20.92
C HIS A 58 1.73 26.48 -22.28
N THR A 59 3.05 26.22 -22.41
CA THR A 59 3.68 25.68 -23.62
C THR A 59 3.25 24.25 -23.98
N ILE A 60 2.65 23.53 -23.02
CA ILE A 60 2.10 22.18 -23.22
C ILE A 60 0.64 22.31 -23.67
N THR A 61 0.23 21.60 -24.71
CA THR A 61 -1.17 21.65 -25.20
C THR A 61 -2.16 21.05 -24.19
N ASN A 62 -3.44 21.40 -24.30
CA ASN A 62 -4.47 20.87 -23.38
C ASN A 62 -4.58 19.33 -23.44
N ASP A 63 -4.44 18.75 -24.62
CA ASP A 63 -4.51 17.29 -24.83
C ASP A 63 -3.31 16.58 -24.21
N GLU A 64 -2.11 17.14 -24.34
CA GLU A 64 -0.91 16.64 -23.66
C GLU A 64 -1.03 16.78 -22.15
N ALA A 65 -1.49 17.94 -21.66
CA ALA A 65 -1.67 18.18 -20.23
C ALA A 65 -2.65 17.17 -19.61
N GLN A 66 -3.74 16.84 -20.31
CA GLN A 66 -4.70 15.84 -19.86
C GLN A 66 -4.10 14.43 -19.79
N ARG A 67 -3.25 14.04 -20.75
CA ARG A 67 -2.51 12.78 -20.72
C ARG A 67 -1.49 12.74 -19.57
N LEU A 68 -0.75 13.84 -19.36
CA LEU A 68 0.19 13.97 -18.25
C LEU A 68 -0.53 13.82 -16.90
N VAL A 69 -1.68 14.47 -16.72
CA VAL A 69 -2.47 14.35 -15.48
C VAL A 69 -2.94 12.91 -15.27
N ALA A 70 -3.41 12.24 -16.33
CA ALA A 70 -3.83 10.84 -16.25
C ALA A 70 -2.67 9.93 -15.79
N ALA A 71 -1.46 10.11 -16.33
CA ALA A 71 -0.27 9.37 -15.92
C ALA A 71 0.17 9.70 -14.47
N LEU A 72 -0.10 10.91 -13.99
CA LEU A 72 0.27 11.38 -12.65
C LEU A 72 -0.76 11.06 -11.56
N LYS A 73 -2.02 10.72 -11.91
CA LYS A 73 -3.10 10.42 -10.95
C LYS A 73 -2.70 9.38 -9.90
N ASN A 74 -1.93 8.37 -10.29
CA ASN A 74 -1.54 7.28 -9.41
C ASN A 74 -0.34 7.62 -8.49
N LYS A 75 0.29 8.79 -8.66
CA LYS A 75 1.59 9.10 -8.04
C LYS A 75 1.56 10.03 -6.82
N ARG A 76 0.37 10.37 -6.30
CA ARG A 76 0.19 11.25 -5.11
C ARG A 76 0.88 12.61 -5.23
N VAL A 77 1.01 13.13 -6.45
CA VAL A 77 1.60 14.43 -6.73
C VAL A 77 0.48 15.42 -7.02
N ALA A 78 0.56 16.65 -6.47
CA ALA A 78 -0.39 17.70 -6.84
C ALA A 78 -0.03 18.28 -8.20
N VAL A 79 -0.97 18.24 -9.15
CA VAL A 79 -0.76 18.79 -10.49
C VAL A 79 -1.43 20.16 -10.61
N LEU A 80 -0.65 21.16 -11.01
CA LEU A 80 -1.10 22.51 -11.30
C LEU A 80 -0.93 22.83 -12.78
N ARG A 81 -1.81 23.68 -13.30
CA ARG A 81 -1.73 24.16 -14.70
C ARG A 81 -1.47 25.66 -14.73
N VAL A 82 -0.48 26.09 -15.51
CA VAL A 82 -0.29 27.51 -15.83
C VAL A 82 -1.24 27.91 -16.96
N CYS A 83 -2.01 28.97 -16.74
CA CYS A 83 -2.98 29.55 -17.66
C CYS A 83 -2.75 31.06 -17.79
N ASP A 84 -3.27 31.65 -18.86
CA ASP A 84 -3.16 33.10 -19.10
C ASP A 84 -4.05 33.94 -18.18
N SER A 85 -5.11 33.34 -17.62
CA SER A 85 -6.04 33.96 -16.68
C SER A 85 -6.36 33.03 -15.52
N GLU A 86 -6.90 33.60 -14.43
CA GLU A 86 -7.36 32.85 -13.26
C GLU A 86 -8.60 31.99 -13.50
N GLY A 87 -9.18 32.06 -14.72
CA GLY A 87 -10.37 31.32 -15.10
C GLY A 87 -11.63 31.75 -14.35
N SER A 88 -12.78 31.49 -14.95
CA SER A 88 -14.07 31.58 -14.26
C SER A 88 -14.25 30.41 -13.27
N GLU A 89 -15.16 30.53 -12.29
CA GLU A 89 -15.49 29.42 -11.38
C GLU A 89 -15.86 28.12 -12.13
N GLY A 90 -16.52 28.24 -13.28
CA GLY A 90 -16.87 27.10 -14.14
C GLY A 90 -15.64 26.40 -14.73
N GLU A 91 -14.61 27.15 -15.10
CA GLU A 91 -13.35 26.60 -15.62
C GLU A 91 -12.53 25.94 -14.52
N LEU A 92 -12.44 26.56 -13.34
CA LEU A 92 -11.82 25.98 -12.16
C LEU A 92 -12.43 24.62 -11.81
N ARG A 93 -13.77 24.51 -11.81
CA ARG A 93 -14.47 23.23 -11.59
C ARG A 93 -14.12 22.18 -12.65
N ARG A 94 -14.06 22.58 -13.93
CA ARG A 94 -13.65 21.67 -15.02
C ARG A 94 -12.24 21.13 -14.82
N TYR A 95 -11.29 21.98 -14.42
CA TYR A 95 -9.92 21.54 -14.10
C TYR A 95 -9.89 20.60 -12.90
N GLN A 96 -10.66 20.87 -11.86
CA GLN A 96 -10.78 19.96 -10.71
C GLN A 96 -11.31 18.58 -11.12
N THR A 97 -12.36 18.52 -11.95
CA THR A 97 -12.90 17.24 -12.46
C THR A 97 -11.87 16.46 -13.29
N LYS A 98 -11.00 17.16 -14.02
CA LYS A 98 -9.93 16.53 -14.82
C LYS A 98 -8.75 16.03 -13.97
N GLY A 99 -8.73 16.33 -12.67
CA GLY A 99 -7.70 15.88 -11.73
C GLY A 99 -6.60 16.90 -11.44
N TYR A 100 -6.78 18.16 -11.85
CA TYR A 100 -5.89 19.25 -11.47
C TYR A 100 -6.25 19.75 -10.07
N LYS A 101 -5.23 20.04 -9.27
CA LYS A 101 -5.43 20.56 -7.92
C LYS A 101 -5.59 22.08 -7.89
N GLY A 102 -5.20 22.75 -8.96
CA GLY A 102 -5.38 24.19 -9.12
C GLY A 102 -4.78 24.72 -10.43
N ILE A 103 -4.97 26.01 -10.65
CA ILE A 103 -4.41 26.75 -11.78
C ILE A 103 -3.58 27.93 -11.28
N LEU A 104 -2.55 28.29 -12.05
CA LEU A 104 -1.66 29.40 -11.80
C LEU A 104 -1.80 30.39 -12.95
N CYS A 105 -1.95 31.67 -12.63
CA CYS A 105 -2.01 32.73 -13.63
C CYS A 105 -0.60 33.16 -14.05
N LEU A 106 -0.35 33.25 -15.35
CA LEU A 106 0.92 33.74 -15.90
C LEU A 106 1.27 35.14 -15.36
N LYS A 107 0.27 36.03 -15.32
CA LYS A 107 0.40 37.42 -14.84
C LYS A 107 0.12 37.60 -13.35
N GLY A 108 -0.06 36.51 -12.60
CA GLY A 108 -0.36 36.58 -11.17
C GLY A 108 0.79 37.21 -10.37
N THR A 109 0.51 37.71 -9.17
CA THR A 109 1.53 38.29 -8.30
C THR A 109 2.36 37.23 -7.58
N LEU A 110 3.54 37.61 -7.07
CA LEU A 110 4.38 36.70 -6.27
C LEU A 110 3.66 36.25 -4.98
N SER A 111 2.84 37.13 -4.40
CA SER A 111 2.03 36.84 -3.22
C SER A 111 0.97 35.77 -3.50
N GLU A 112 0.23 35.88 -4.60
CA GLU A 112 -0.76 34.87 -5.02
C GLU A 112 -0.10 33.49 -5.21
N LEU A 113 1.05 33.46 -5.90
CA LEU A 113 1.81 32.22 -6.08
C LEU A 113 2.22 31.61 -4.74
N ARG A 114 2.70 32.42 -3.80
CA ARG A 114 3.10 31.97 -2.45
C ARG A 114 1.93 31.38 -1.68
N GLU A 115 0.79 32.07 -1.63
CA GLU A 115 -0.39 31.60 -0.92
C GLU A 115 -0.92 30.29 -1.52
N ARG A 116 -0.97 30.18 -2.85
CA ARG A 116 -1.37 28.95 -3.54
C ARG A 116 -0.48 27.76 -3.20
N LEU A 117 0.84 27.94 -3.24
CA LEU A 117 1.79 26.89 -2.88
C LEU A 117 1.66 26.51 -1.39
N SER A 118 1.44 27.49 -0.50
CA SER A 118 1.22 27.25 0.93
C SER A 118 -0.03 26.42 1.21
N GLN A 119 -1.16 26.76 0.59
CA GLN A 119 -2.42 26.02 0.69
C GLN A 119 -2.26 24.55 0.26
N LEU A 120 -1.63 24.33 -0.90
CA LEU A 120 -1.40 22.98 -1.42
C LEU A 120 -0.52 22.14 -0.50
N ASN A 121 0.49 22.76 0.10
CA ASN A 121 1.37 22.09 1.05
C ASN A 121 0.64 21.70 2.33
N LEU A 122 -0.22 22.58 2.87
CA LEU A 122 -1.03 22.28 4.06
C LEU A 122 -1.98 21.11 3.80
N GLU A 123 -2.69 21.12 2.67
CA GLU A 123 -3.58 20.03 2.28
C GLU A 123 -2.82 18.70 2.09
N GLN A 124 -1.63 18.75 1.49
CA GLN A 124 -0.78 17.57 1.36
C GLN A 124 -0.24 17.08 2.70
N GLN A 125 0.09 17.98 3.63
CA GLN A 125 0.55 17.61 4.98
C GLN A 125 -0.58 16.95 5.78
N GLN A 126 -1.80 17.47 5.73
CA GLN A 126 -2.97 16.83 6.35
C GLN A 126 -3.21 15.43 5.77
N THR A 127 -3.09 15.28 4.45
CA THR A 127 -3.20 13.97 3.78
C THR A 127 -2.03 13.03 4.16
N LYS A 128 -0.81 13.55 4.33
CA LYS A 128 0.38 12.79 4.75
C LYS A 128 0.33 12.36 6.21
N VAL A 129 -0.19 13.17 7.13
CA VAL A 129 -0.32 12.82 8.56
C VAL A 129 -1.29 11.66 8.76
N ILE A 130 -2.43 11.68 8.08
CA ILE A 130 -3.41 10.58 8.11
C ILE A 130 -2.78 9.30 7.56
N HIS A 131 -2.04 9.39 6.45
CA HIS A 131 -1.49 8.22 5.75
C HIS A 131 -0.17 7.67 6.33
N PHE A 132 0.64 8.52 6.98
CA PHE A 132 1.85 8.11 7.71
C PHE A 132 1.48 7.30 8.95
N GLN A 133 0.44 7.73 9.68
CA GLN A 133 -0.13 6.95 10.79
C GLN A 133 -0.70 5.61 10.33
N THR A 134 -1.22 5.50 9.10
CA THR A 134 -1.71 4.22 8.56
C THR A 134 -0.58 3.29 8.13
N ARG A 135 0.46 3.80 7.44
CA ARG A 135 1.57 2.97 6.94
C ARG A 135 2.55 2.52 8.03
N GLU A 136 2.87 3.36 9.01
CA GLU A 136 3.68 2.90 10.15
C GLU A 136 2.89 1.97 11.07
N LYS A 137 1.59 2.20 11.31
CA LYS A 137 0.76 1.21 12.02
C LYS A 137 0.70 -0.10 11.27
N GLN A 138 0.44 -0.11 9.96
CA GLN A 138 0.39 -1.34 9.17
C GLN A 138 1.74 -2.07 9.15
N ARG A 139 2.85 -1.36 8.88
CA ARG A 139 4.18 -1.98 8.85
C ARG A 139 4.63 -2.46 10.23
N THR A 140 4.32 -1.74 11.30
CA THR A 140 4.62 -2.16 12.68
C THR A 140 3.73 -3.32 13.09
N GLN A 141 2.44 -3.31 12.73
CA GLN A 141 1.51 -4.43 12.96
C GLN A 141 1.90 -5.68 12.18
N GLU A 142 2.33 -5.56 10.92
CA GLU A 142 2.82 -6.69 10.11
C GLU A 142 4.11 -7.29 10.68
N ILE A 143 5.07 -6.44 11.10
CA ILE A 143 6.32 -6.90 11.74
C ILE A 143 6.01 -7.58 13.09
N ASP A 144 5.15 -6.98 13.89
CA ASP A 144 4.72 -7.50 15.19
C ASP A 144 3.95 -8.82 15.02
N TYR A 145 3.03 -8.92 14.05
CA TYR A 145 2.31 -10.15 13.73
C TYR A 145 3.27 -11.27 13.31
N HIS A 146 4.24 -10.98 12.44
CA HIS A 146 5.25 -11.95 12.01
C HIS A 146 6.06 -12.49 13.19
N LEU A 147 6.56 -11.61 14.07
CA LEU A 147 7.33 -12.01 15.26
C LEU A 147 6.49 -12.86 16.22
N ARG A 148 5.22 -12.51 16.42
CA ARG A 148 4.27 -13.29 17.23
C ARG A 148 3.99 -14.66 16.62
N PHE A 149 3.86 -14.73 15.29
CA PHE A 149 3.63 -15.99 14.58
C PHE A 149 4.84 -16.92 14.66
N GLU A 150 6.04 -16.39 14.41
CA GLU A 150 7.30 -17.13 14.56
C GLU A 150 7.48 -17.65 15.99
N LYS A 151 7.21 -16.80 16.99
CA LYS A 151 7.20 -17.20 18.41
C LYS A 151 6.22 -18.34 18.65
N GLY A 152 4.99 -18.25 18.13
CA GLY A 152 3.99 -19.31 18.21
C GLY A 152 4.48 -20.65 17.64
N LEU A 153 5.03 -20.62 16.42
CA LEU A 153 5.61 -21.80 15.76
C LEU A 153 6.76 -22.45 16.55
N SER A 154 7.63 -21.63 17.16
CA SER A 154 8.77 -22.12 17.94
C SER A 154 8.35 -22.93 19.18
N ILE A 155 7.19 -22.62 19.75
CA ILE A 155 6.65 -23.24 20.99
C ILE A 155 5.82 -24.51 20.68
N LEU A 156 5.40 -24.69 19.42
CA LEU A 156 4.66 -25.89 19.01
C LEU A 156 5.53 -27.15 19.13
N SER A 157 4.92 -28.26 19.53
CA SER A 157 5.57 -29.57 19.46
C SER A 157 5.69 -30.04 18.00
N PRO A 158 6.57 -31.02 17.69
CA PRO A 158 6.68 -31.56 16.34
C PRO A 158 5.35 -32.06 15.76
N MET A 159 4.52 -32.72 16.58
CA MET A 159 3.20 -33.21 16.18
C MET A 159 2.17 -32.08 15.98
N GLU A 160 2.19 -31.06 16.84
CA GLU A 160 1.34 -29.88 16.67
C GLU A 160 1.71 -29.11 15.39
N ARG A 161 3.01 -28.96 15.09
CA ARG A 161 3.48 -28.39 13.82
C ARG A 161 3.00 -29.22 12.64
N GLN A 162 3.09 -30.54 12.72
CA GLN A 162 2.62 -31.42 11.66
C GLN A 162 1.11 -31.29 11.42
N LEU A 163 0.31 -31.23 12.49
CA LEU A 163 -1.13 -30.98 12.40
C LEU A 163 -1.43 -29.64 11.73
N LEU A 164 -0.73 -28.57 12.14
CA LEU A 164 -0.87 -27.27 11.51
C LEU A 164 -0.56 -27.31 10.01
N LYS A 165 0.53 -27.97 9.60
CA LYS A 165 0.87 -28.13 8.17
C LYS A 165 -0.22 -28.87 7.40
N VAL A 166 -0.77 -29.94 7.97
CA VAL A 166 -1.85 -30.70 7.33
C VAL A 166 -3.06 -29.81 7.13
N LEU A 167 -3.46 -29.04 8.14
CA LEU A 167 -4.57 -28.08 8.04
C LEU A 167 -4.31 -27.00 6.99
N LEU A 168 -3.10 -26.44 6.93
CA LEU A 168 -2.71 -25.45 5.91
C LEU A 168 -2.78 -26.00 4.47
N LYS A 169 -2.43 -27.26 4.27
CA LYS A 169 -2.55 -27.94 2.97
C LYS A 169 -4.01 -28.17 2.56
N GLN A 170 -4.89 -28.47 3.52
CA GLN A 170 -6.33 -28.62 3.27
C GLN A 170 -7.05 -27.27 3.13
N GLY A 171 -6.43 -26.19 3.59
CA GLY A 171 -6.95 -24.82 3.53
C GLY A 171 -8.18 -24.63 4.40
N GLN A 172 -9.23 -24.02 3.83
CA GLN A 172 -10.50 -23.78 4.51
C GLN A 172 -11.44 -24.98 4.49
N LYS A 173 -11.07 -26.10 3.85
CA LYS A 173 -11.92 -27.29 3.79
C LYS A 173 -11.99 -27.98 5.15
N THR A 174 -13.20 -28.19 5.67
CA THR A 174 -13.42 -29.01 6.86
C THR A 174 -12.91 -30.42 6.63
N THR A 175 -11.96 -30.83 7.47
CA THR A 175 -11.37 -32.18 7.44
C THR A 175 -11.86 -32.96 8.65
N THR A 176 -12.35 -34.18 8.41
CA THR A 176 -12.86 -35.03 9.49
C THR A 176 -11.74 -35.43 10.45
N ARG A 177 -12.11 -35.75 11.69
CA ARG A 177 -11.14 -36.11 12.73
C ARG A 177 -10.40 -37.39 12.36
N GLU A 178 -11.11 -38.34 11.77
CA GLU A 178 -10.58 -39.61 11.30
C GLU A 178 -9.57 -39.41 10.16
N ALA A 179 -9.89 -38.53 9.20
CA ALA A 179 -8.99 -38.19 8.11
C ALA A 179 -7.73 -37.47 8.62
N LEU A 180 -7.87 -36.54 9.57
CA LEU A 180 -6.71 -35.89 10.21
C LEU A 180 -5.84 -36.90 10.98
N CYS A 181 -6.45 -37.85 11.70
CA CYS A 181 -5.70 -38.91 12.37
C CYS A 181 -4.92 -39.78 11.38
N GLN A 182 -5.53 -40.16 10.25
CA GLN A 182 -4.85 -40.93 9.20
C GLN A 182 -3.66 -40.16 8.60
N LEU A 183 -3.85 -38.87 8.30
CA LEU A 183 -2.80 -38.00 7.76
C LEU A 183 -1.64 -37.75 8.74
N LEU A 184 -1.91 -37.81 10.05
CA LEU A 184 -0.91 -37.58 11.09
C LEU A 184 -0.13 -38.83 11.48
N TRP A 185 -0.81 -39.97 11.64
CA TRP A 185 -0.21 -41.17 12.24
C TRP A 185 -0.01 -42.33 11.27
N SER A 186 -0.36 -42.21 9.99
CA SER A 186 -0.11 -43.20 8.92
C SER A 186 -0.66 -44.63 9.17
N GLU A 187 -1.24 -44.92 10.34
CA GLU A 187 -1.81 -46.22 10.69
C GLU A 187 -3.34 -46.23 10.55
N CYS A 188 -3.83 -47.30 9.92
CA CYS A 188 -5.21 -47.54 9.56
C CYS A 188 -6.04 -47.99 10.79
N SER A 189 -6.33 -47.06 11.70
CA SER A 189 -7.47 -47.11 12.65
C SER A 189 -7.37 -45.92 13.59
N SER A 190 -8.28 -44.96 13.47
CA SER A 190 -8.41 -43.83 14.39
C SER A 190 -8.83 -44.35 15.78
N LYS A 191 -7.85 -44.69 16.62
CA LYS A 191 -8.09 -45.15 17.99
C LYS A 191 -8.66 -43.97 18.80
N ASN A 192 -9.57 -44.23 19.75
CA ASN A 192 -10.18 -43.19 20.60
C ASN A 192 -9.14 -42.30 21.30
N SER A 193 -7.97 -42.84 21.64
CA SER A 193 -6.84 -42.08 22.20
C SER A 193 -6.23 -41.07 21.23
N GLN A 194 -6.18 -41.38 19.92
CA GLN A 194 -5.69 -40.47 18.89
C GLN A 194 -6.67 -39.32 18.64
N LEU A 195 -7.98 -39.59 18.68
CA LEU A 195 -9.02 -38.55 18.55
C LEU A 195 -9.00 -37.57 19.74
N ALA A 196 -8.80 -38.08 20.96
CA ALA A 196 -8.61 -37.26 22.14
C ALA A 196 -7.30 -36.44 22.06
N SER A 197 -6.22 -37.06 21.59
CA SER A 197 -4.93 -36.39 21.37
C SER A 197 -5.04 -35.28 20.32
N LEU A 198 -5.75 -35.51 19.20
CA LEU A 198 -6.02 -34.52 18.16
C LEU A 198 -6.75 -33.30 18.74
N SER A 199 -7.80 -33.53 19.53
CA SER A 199 -8.56 -32.46 20.16
C SER A 199 -7.68 -31.63 21.10
N ASN A 200 -6.81 -32.28 21.88
CA ASN A 200 -5.85 -31.61 22.75
C ASN A 200 -4.82 -30.80 21.97
N MET A 201 -4.30 -31.33 20.86
CA MET A 201 -3.35 -30.60 20.01
C MET A 201 -3.97 -29.35 19.40
N VAL A 202 -5.21 -29.40 18.92
CA VAL A 202 -5.92 -28.20 18.42
C VAL A 202 -6.06 -27.15 19.52
N SER A 203 -6.44 -27.56 20.74
CA SER A 203 -6.54 -26.66 21.89
C SER A 203 -5.18 -26.06 22.28
N ASN A 204 -4.13 -26.88 22.27
CA ASN A 204 -2.77 -26.45 22.58
C ASN A 204 -2.23 -25.46 21.55
N ILE A 205 -2.46 -25.71 20.25
CA ILE A 205 -2.08 -24.80 19.17
C ILE A 205 -2.74 -23.43 19.41
N ARG A 206 -4.07 -23.40 19.62
CA ARG A 206 -4.80 -22.15 19.92
C ARG A 206 -4.21 -21.43 21.13
N THR A 207 -3.96 -22.15 22.22
CA THR A 207 -3.42 -21.58 23.46
C THR A 207 -2.00 -21.04 23.27
N LYS A 208 -1.15 -21.74 22.53
CA LYS A 208 0.25 -21.33 22.29
C LYS A 208 0.33 -20.10 21.40
N PHE A 209 -0.48 -20.01 20.34
CA PHE A 209 -0.56 -18.81 19.51
C PHE A 209 -1.21 -17.63 20.23
N LEU A 210 -2.20 -17.88 21.09
CA LEU A 210 -2.77 -16.84 21.96
C LEU A 210 -1.72 -16.28 22.92
N ARG A 211 -0.92 -17.14 23.56
CA ARG A 211 0.23 -16.73 24.40
C ARG A 211 1.31 -16.01 23.62
N ALA A 212 1.45 -16.30 22.33
CA ALA A 212 2.35 -15.59 21.44
C ALA A 212 1.79 -14.24 20.98
N GLY A 213 0.53 -13.91 21.30
CA GLY A 213 -0.10 -12.63 20.99
C GLY A 213 -0.97 -12.62 19.72
N ILE A 214 -1.29 -13.80 19.17
CA ILE A 214 -2.25 -13.95 18.07
C ILE A 214 -3.65 -14.17 18.67
N LEU A 215 -4.50 -13.15 18.57
CA LEU A 215 -5.83 -13.15 19.17
C LEU A 215 -6.90 -13.81 18.27
N GLU A 216 -6.58 -14.04 17.01
CA GLU A 216 -7.47 -14.64 16.02
C GLU A 216 -7.64 -16.14 16.25
N THR A 217 -8.87 -16.63 16.06
CA THR A 217 -9.15 -18.07 16.10
C THR A 217 -8.54 -18.72 14.87
N MET A 218 -7.41 -19.40 15.03
CA MET A 218 -6.64 -19.96 13.91
C MET A 218 -7.29 -21.21 13.29
N VAL A 219 -7.93 -22.04 14.12
CA VAL A 219 -8.57 -23.30 13.73
C VAL A 219 -10.01 -23.25 14.22
N ASN A 220 -10.98 -23.52 13.36
CA ASN A 220 -12.40 -23.65 13.69
C ASN A 220 -12.74 -25.09 14.08
N THR A 221 -13.69 -25.23 15.00
CA THR A 221 -14.29 -26.54 15.33
C THR A 221 -15.65 -26.62 14.66
N ASP A 222 -15.75 -27.44 13.62
CA ASP A 222 -17.01 -27.71 12.94
C ASP A 222 -17.67 -28.89 13.65
N TRP A 223 -18.62 -28.60 14.55
CA TRP A 223 -19.25 -29.62 15.40
C TRP A 223 -19.88 -30.74 14.58
N GLY A 224 -19.46 -31.98 14.84
CA GLY A 224 -19.91 -33.15 14.09
C GLY A 224 -19.23 -33.37 12.73
N ALA A 225 -18.43 -32.41 12.24
CA ALA A 225 -17.78 -32.50 10.93
C ALA A 225 -16.24 -32.56 11.00
N GLY A 226 -15.60 -31.87 11.95
CA GLY A 226 -14.15 -31.92 12.15
C GLY A 226 -13.50 -30.57 12.44
N TYR A 227 -12.39 -30.29 11.76
CA TYR A 227 -11.63 -29.05 11.92
C TYR A 227 -11.32 -28.40 10.56
N SER A 228 -11.31 -27.07 10.54
CA SER A 228 -10.96 -26.24 9.39
C SER A 228 -10.09 -25.07 9.85
N LEU A 229 -9.33 -24.45 8.94
CA LEU A 229 -8.70 -23.16 9.24
C LEU A 229 -9.74 -22.05 9.19
N SER A 230 -9.58 -21.03 10.03
CA SER A 230 -10.42 -19.85 9.89
C SER A 230 -10.15 -19.12 8.58
N GLU A 231 -11.19 -18.48 8.07
CA GLU A 231 -11.11 -17.77 6.80
C GLU A 231 -10.08 -16.64 6.85
N ASP A 232 -10.11 -15.87 7.93
CA ASP A 232 -9.21 -14.74 8.16
C ASP A 232 -7.74 -15.19 8.23
N PHE A 233 -7.46 -16.24 9.01
CA PHE A 233 -6.11 -16.77 9.13
C PHE A 233 -5.59 -17.35 7.82
N TYR A 234 -6.43 -18.08 7.08
CA TYR A 234 -5.99 -18.69 5.82
C TYR A 234 -5.72 -17.64 4.74
N LYS A 235 -6.53 -16.57 4.67
CA LYS A 235 -6.28 -15.43 3.77
C LYS A 235 -4.98 -14.72 4.12
N GLU A 236 -4.72 -14.48 5.40
CA GLU A 236 -3.45 -13.88 5.85
C GLU A 236 -2.25 -14.76 5.47
N TYR A 237 -2.35 -16.08 5.67
CA TYR A 237 -1.33 -17.02 5.24
C TYR A 237 -1.07 -17.02 3.72
N GLN A 238 -2.13 -16.96 2.90
CA GLN A 238 -2.00 -16.92 1.43
C GLN A 238 -1.34 -15.64 0.92
N ASN A 239 -1.65 -14.50 1.54
CA ASN A 239 -1.16 -13.19 1.10
C ASN A 239 0.24 -12.85 1.64
N ASN A 240 0.77 -13.63 2.59
CA ASN A 240 2.00 -13.32 3.30
C ASN A 240 3.11 -14.35 3.03
N GLU A 241 3.96 -14.08 2.02
CA GLU A 241 5.08 -14.95 1.65
C GLU A 241 6.03 -15.28 2.83
N LYS A 242 6.17 -14.38 3.80
CA LYS A 242 7.05 -14.61 4.95
C LYS A 242 6.50 -15.70 5.87
N LEU A 243 5.19 -15.71 6.12
CA LEU A 243 4.54 -16.78 6.90
C LEU A 243 4.71 -18.14 6.21
N GLN A 244 4.59 -18.17 4.88
CA GLN A 244 4.81 -19.38 4.08
C GLN A 244 6.25 -19.89 4.22
N ARG A 245 7.25 -18.99 4.16
CA ARG A 245 8.65 -19.34 4.38
C ARG A 245 8.92 -19.83 5.80
N LEU A 246 8.35 -19.20 6.82
CA LEU A 246 8.50 -19.64 8.21
C LEU A 246 7.98 -21.07 8.43
N ILE A 247 6.80 -21.39 7.89
CA ILE A 247 6.23 -22.74 7.98
C ILE A 247 7.10 -23.75 7.24
N ALA A 248 7.73 -23.36 6.12
CA ALA A 248 8.67 -24.20 5.38
C ALA A 248 10.01 -24.40 6.14
N LEU A 249 10.49 -23.40 6.88
CA LEU A 249 11.73 -23.47 7.67
C LEU A 249 11.58 -24.30 8.95
N HIS A 250 10.40 -24.24 9.57
CA HIS A 250 10.05 -25.07 10.73
C HIS A 250 9.48 -26.44 10.31
N ALA A 251 9.72 -26.85 9.05
CA ALA A 251 9.24 -28.11 8.51
C ALA A 251 10.10 -29.29 8.95
#